data_AF-A0A820KBJ2-F1
#
_entry.id   AF-A0A820KBJ2-F1
#
_cell.length_a   1.000
_cell.length_b   1.000
_cell.length_c   1.000
_cell.angle_alpha   90.00
_cell.angle_beta   90.00
_cell.angle_gamma   90.00
#
_symmetry.space_group_name_H-M   'P 1'
#
loop_
_entity.id
_entity.type
_entity.pdbx_description
1 polymer ?
#
loop_
_entity_poly.entity_id
_entity_poly.type
_entity_poly.pdbx_seq_one_letter_code
_entity_poly.pdbx_strand_id
1 'polypeptide(L)'
;GIAPWGCVSGVEQLDVHGTNVIYNKPKTDEKDETPLEPNHAHFIFIDNDTKHEFGSELEFRSLFEKSISGNSFSLQNATKDKLQQAGNIPVVLVVIEGGLETIKKVHENVIKNKIPVLLLQGTGGCCDLFAKCYHLYNEYHTNVKSSDQTNEDPSTIKEKNEQIKSKLREKLEIIDNKLNPGSTMNSSIEQDGIDYFELIYACIERRNMFLNFIDLKAH
;
A
#
# COMPACT_ATOMS: atom_id res chain seq x y z
N GLY A 1 -10.48 -6.84 -13.29
CA GLY A 1 -9.96 -5.73 -12.48
C GLY A 1 -11.09 -4.97 -11.80
N ILE A 2 -10.75 -4.09 -10.86
CA ILE A 2 -11.67 -3.06 -10.34
C ILE A 2 -11.21 -1.74 -10.96
N ALA A 3 -12.10 -1.01 -11.63
CA ALA A 3 -11.76 0.23 -12.34
C ALA A 3 -12.85 1.29 -12.18
N PRO A 4 -12.49 2.59 -12.17
CA PRO A 4 -13.47 3.67 -12.17
C PRO A 4 -14.13 3.77 -13.56
N TRP A 5 -15.46 3.74 -13.62
CA TRP A 5 -16.24 3.73 -14.87
C TRP A 5 -15.92 4.93 -15.76
N GLY A 6 -15.79 6.12 -15.16
CA GLY A 6 -15.49 7.37 -15.84
C GLY A 6 -14.10 7.49 -16.47
N CYS A 7 -13.19 6.54 -16.23
CA CYS A 7 -11.86 6.49 -16.84
C CYS A 7 -11.67 5.28 -17.76
N VAL A 8 -12.70 4.47 -18.01
CA VAL A 8 -12.60 3.33 -18.93
C VAL A 8 -12.69 3.84 -20.36
N SER A 9 -11.65 3.62 -21.15
CA SER A 9 -11.69 4.01 -22.56
C SER A 9 -12.62 3.10 -23.35
N GLY A 10 -13.46 3.68 -24.20
CA GLY A 10 -14.42 2.96 -25.04
C GLY A 10 -15.66 2.48 -24.29
N VAL A 11 -16.05 3.20 -23.23
CA VAL A 11 -17.17 2.86 -22.34
C VAL A 11 -18.51 2.74 -23.09
N GLU A 12 -18.68 3.49 -24.18
CA GLU A 12 -19.86 3.44 -25.04
C GLU A 12 -20.09 2.07 -25.70
N GLN A 13 -19.05 1.24 -25.83
CA GLN A 13 -19.18 -0.14 -26.31
C GLN A 13 -19.76 -1.08 -25.26
N LEU A 14 -19.68 -0.68 -23.98
CA LEU A 14 -20.04 -1.50 -22.82
C LEU A 14 -21.40 -1.11 -22.23
N ASP A 15 -21.91 0.08 -22.55
CA ASP A 15 -23.23 0.56 -22.13
C ASP A 15 -24.36 -0.10 -22.94
N VAL A 16 -24.54 -1.41 -22.73
CA VAL A 16 -25.65 -2.17 -23.29
C VAL A 16 -26.29 -3.04 -22.22
N HIS A 17 -27.60 -3.25 -22.34
CA HIS A 17 -28.36 -4.01 -21.35
C HIS A 17 -28.57 -5.46 -21.77
N GLY A 18 -28.13 -6.41 -20.94
CA GLY A 18 -28.54 -7.81 -21.00
C GLY A 18 -28.04 -8.61 -22.21
N THR A 19 -26.97 -8.19 -22.87
CA THR A 19 -26.36 -8.91 -23.99
C THR A 19 -24.84 -9.00 -23.86
N ASN A 20 -24.26 -9.92 -24.63
CA ASN A 20 -22.81 -10.02 -24.76
C ASN A 20 -22.28 -8.88 -25.63
N VAL A 21 -21.19 -8.25 -25.20
CA VAL A 21 -20.48 -7.20 -25.95
C VAL A 21 -19.08 -7.66 -26.32
N ILE A 22 -18.62 -7.20 -27.48
CA ILE A 22 -17.22 -7.30 -27.87
C ILE A 22 -16.59 -5.95 -27.58
N TYR A 23 -15.69 -5.92 -26.59
CA TYR A 23 -14.89 -4.75 -26.29
C TYR A 23 -13.68 -4.70 -27.23
N ASN A 24 -13.67 -3.74 -28.16
CA ASN A 24 -12.52 -3.48 -29.01
C ASN A 24 -11.65 -2.44 -28.32
N LYS A 25 -10.49 -2.88 -27.81
CA LYS A 25 -9.51 -2.03 -27.12
C LYS A 25 -9.21 -0.77 -27.95
N PRO A 26 -9.63 0.42 -27.51
CA PRO A 26 -9.35 1.65 -28.22
C PRO A 26 -7.84 1.91 -28.26
N LYS A 27 -7.39 2.53 -29.34
CA LYS A 27 -6.09 3.20 -29.38
C LYS A 27 -6.31 4.58 -28.77
N THR A 28 -6.16 4.69 -27.46
CA THR A 28 -6.24 5.99 -26.79
C THR A 28 -4.84 6.52 -26.51
N ASP A 29 -4.63 7.79 -26.87
CA ASP A 29 -3.50 8.61 -26.42
C ASP A 29 -3.93 9.58 -25.30
N GLU A 30 -5.19 9.49 -24.85
CA GLU A 30 -5.73 10.33 -23.79
C GLU A 30 -5.15 9.88 -22.45
N LYS A 31 -4.55 10.82 -21.73
CA LYS A 31 -3.91 10.54 -20.44
C LYS A 31 -4.90 10.17 -19.34
N ASP A 32 -6.16 10.52 -19.54
CA ASP A 32 -7.18 10.48 -18.49
C ASP A 32 -8.17 9.31 -18.65
N GLU A 33 -7.93 8.45 -19.64
CA GLU A 33 -8.65 7.18 -19.83
C GLU A 33 -7.67 6.02 -19.96
N THR A 34 -8.07 4.84 -19.49
CA THR A 34 -7.28 3.62 -19.59
C THR A 34 -8.10 2.51 -20.23
N PRO A 35 -7.56 1.81 -21.26
CA PRO A 35 -8.23 0.66 -21.84
C PRO A 35 -8.23 -0.54 -20.89
N LEU A 36 -9.24 -1.40 -20.99
CA LEU A 36 -9.31 -2.62 -20.18
C LEU A 36 -8.20 -3.62 -20.54
N GLU A 37 -7.75 -4.38 -19.53
CA GLU A 37 -6.71 -5.41 -19.67
C GLU A 37 -7.36 -6.77 -20.03
N PRO A 38 -7.02 -7.39 -21.17
CA PRO A 38 -7.77 -8.54 -21.70
C PRO A 38 -7.56 -9.86 -20.94
N ASN A 39 -6.56 -9.97 -20.06
CA ASN A 39 -6.26 -11.17 -19.28
C ASN A 39 -7.02 -11.24 -17.95
N HIS A 40 -7.87 -10.26 -17.63
CA HIS A 40 -8.80 -10.35 -16.51
C HIS A 40 -10.02 -11.23 -16.84
N ALA A 41 -10.37 -12.13 -15.92
CA ALA A 41 -11.59 -12.94 -16.03
C ALA A 41 -12.88 -12.17 -15.69
N HIS A 42 -12.79 -11.18 -14.80
CA HIS A 42 -13.95 -10.41 -14.32
C HIS A 42 -13.58 -8.94 -14.13
N PHE A 43 -14.56 -8.05 -14.33
CA PHE A 43 -14.44 -6.62 -14.05
C PHE A 43 -15.52 -6.15 -13.08
N ILE A 44 -15.15 -5.20 -12.21
CA ILE A 44 -16.07 -4.43 -11.37
C ILE A 44 -15.84 -2.97 -11.73
N PHE A 45 -16.88 -2.29 -12.18
CA PHE A 45 -16.83 -0.86 -12.50
C PHE A 45 -17.43 -0.06 -11.36
N ILE A 46 -16.67 0.93 -10.88
CA ILE A 46 -17.10 1.84 -9.82
C ILE A 46 -17.55 3.12 -10.48
N ASP A 47 -18.84 3.42 -10.37
CA ASP A 47 -19.44 4.62 -10.93
C ASP A 47 -19.74 5.62 -9.80
N ASN A 48 -19.24 6.83 -9.97
CA ASN A 48 -19.43 7.97 -9.08
C ASN A 48 -19.92 9.20 -9.86
N ASP A 49 -20.44 9.00 -11.07
CA ASP A 49 -20.93 10.03 -11.99
C ASP A 49 -19.87 11.06 -12.44
N THR A 50 -18.57 10.79 -12.24
CA THR A 50 -17.49 11.66 -12.73
C THR A 50 -16.79 11.07 -13.95
N LYS A 51 -16.12 11.92 -14.73
CA LYS A 51 -15.33 11.52 -15.90
C LYS A 51 -13.89 11.92 -15.69
N HIS A 52 -12.97 11.08 -16.13
CA HIS A 52 -11.52 11.36 -16.12
C HIS A 52 -10.94 11.59 -14.70
N GLU A 53 -11.64 11.12 -13.67
CA GLU A 53 -11.20 11.19 -12.28
C GLU A 53 -10.87 9.80 -11.74
N PHE A 54 -9.58 9.55 -11.53
CA PHE A 54 -9.09 8.33 -10.90
C PHE A 54 -9.26 8.37 -9.38
N GLY A 55 -9.36 7.18 -8.76
CA GLY A 55 -9.29 7.03 -7.31
C GLY A 55 -10.61 6.66 -6.65
N SER A 56 -11.75 6.77 -7.36
CA SER A 56 -13.05 6.33 -6.82
C SER A 56 -13.06 4.82 -6.51
N GLU A 57 -12.23 4.04 -7.21
CA GLU A 57 -12.05 2.62 -6.96
C GLU A 57 -11.23 2.29 -5.70
N LEU A 58 -10.41 3.23 -5.19
CA LEU A 58 -9.50 2.99 -4.07
C LEU A 58 -10.25 2.78 -2.75
N GLU A 59 -11.26 3.61 -2.47
CA GLU A 59 -12.08 3.47 -1.27
C GLU A 59 -12.90 2.17 -1.33
N PHE A 60 -13.58 1.92 -2.45
CA PHE A 60 -14.34 0.69 -2.65
C PHE A 60 -13.46 -0.54 -2.47
N ARG A 61 -12.28 -0.57 -3.10
CA ARG A 61 -11.34 -1.69 -2.98
C ARG A 61 -10.93 -1.91 -1.52
N SER A 62 -10.69 -0.84 -0.77
CA SER A 62 -10.33 -0.92 0.66
C SER A 62 -11.44 -1.52 1.52
N LEU A 63 -12.67 -1.09 1.31
CA LEU A 63 -13.84 -1.64 2.02
C LEU A 63 -14.14 -3.09 1.61
N PHE A 64 -13.97 -3.41 0.33
CA PHE A 64 -14.15 -4.75 -0.21
C PHE A 64 -13.14 -5.73 0.37
N GLU A 65 -11.84 -5.42 0.30
CA GLU A 65 -10.75 -6.22 0.88
C GLU A 65 -10.96 -6.47 2.38
N LYS A 66 -11.33 -5.43 3.13
CA LYS A 66 -11.61 -5.51 4.56
C LYS A 66 -12.84 -6.37 4.88
N SER A 67 -13.89 -6.27 4.07
CA SER A 67 -15.09 -7.07 4.25
C SER A 67 -14.79 -8.55 4.00
N ILE A 68 -14.02 -8.87 2.96
CA ILE A 68 -13.60 -10.25 2.66
C ILE A 68 -12.70 -10.80 3.78
N SER A 69 -11.72 -10.03 4.26
CA SER A 69 -10.83 -10.49 5.33
C SER A 69 -11.51 -10.61 6.70
N GLY A 70 -12.53 -9.79 6.97
CA GLY A 70 -13.28 -9.80 8.23
C GLY A 70 -14.42 -10.82 8.27
N ASN A 71 -14.91 -11.27 7.11
CA ASN A 71 -15.95 -12.28 7.04
C ASN A 71 -15.36 -13.67 7.34
N SER A 72 -15.71 -14.23 8.50
CA SER A 72 -15.56 -15.67 8.73
C SER A 72 -16.38 -16.39 7.67
N PHE A 73 -15.79 -17.39 7.02
CA PHE A 73 -16.47 -18.21 6.02
C PHE A 73 -17.57 -19.02 6.72
N SER A 74 -18.75 -18.41 6.88
CA SER A 74 -19.96 -19.16 7.23
C SER A 74 -20.26 -20.04 6.03
N LEU A 75 -19.73 -21.26 6.05
CA LEU A 75 -20.25 -22.35 5.25
C LEU A 75 -21.73 -22.42 5.61
N GLN A 76 -22.55 -21.86 4.75
CA GLN A 76 -24.01 -21.83 4.85
C GLN A 76 -24.59 -23.27 4.95
N ASN A 77 -23.76 -24.29 4.68
CA ASN A 77 -24.05 -25.72 4.72
C ASN A 77 -23.15 -26.54 5.68
N ALA A 78 -22.39 -25.91 6.60
CA ALA A 78 -21.57 -26.66 7.56
C ALA A 78 -22.28 -26.86 8.90
N THR A 79 -22.24 -28.09 9.41
CA THR A 79 -22.68 -28.46 10.76
C THR A 79 -21.97 -27.61 11.82
N LYS A 80 -22.64 -27.36 12.96
CA LYS A 80 -22.21 -26.46 14.04
C LYS A 80 -20.75 -26.69 14.54
N ASP A 81 -20.21 -27.88 14.37
CA ASP A 81 -18.83 -28.23 14.77
C ASP A 81 -17.76 -27.71 13.80
N LYS A 82 -18.09 -27.44 12.53
CA LYS A 82 -17.18 -26.86 11.52
C LYS A 82 -17.18 -25.32 11.53
N LEU A 83 -18.21 -24.69 12.09
CA LEU A 83 -18.26 -23.23 12.26
C LEU A 83 -17.23 -22.73 13.27
N GLN A 84 -16.84 -23.55 14.25
CA GLN A 84 -15.77 -23.21 15.19
C GLN A 84 -14.36 -23.28 14.56
N GLN A 85 -14.22 -23.88 13.37
CA GLN A 85 -12.96 -23.98 12.62
C GLN A 85 -12.89 -23.06 11.40
N ALA A 86 -13.97 -22.31 11.11
CA ALA A 86 -14.02 -21.39 9.98
C ALA A 86 -13.21 -20.12 10.30
N GLY A 87 -11.90 -20.20 10.04
CA GLY A 87 -11.02 -19.03 10.09
C GLY A 87 -11.44 -17.95 9.08
N ASN A 88 -10.87 -16.77 9.24
CA ASN A 88 -11.04 -15.67 8.29
C ASN A 88 -10.39 -16.00 6.94
N ILE A 89 -10.91 -15.40 5.86
CA ILE A 89 -10.29 -15.50 4.54
C ILE A 89 -8.94 -14.76 4.58
N PRO A 90 -7.81 -15.43 4.32
CA PRO A 90 -6.52 -14.76 4.32
C PRO A 90 -6.42 -13.82 3.12
N VAL A 91 -6.06 -12.56 3.38
CA VAL A 91 -5.83 -11.53 2.38
C VAL A 91 -4.42 -10.97 2.58
N VAL A 92 -3.70 -10.72 1.49
CA VAL A 92 -2.37 -10.11 1.48
C VAL A 92 -2.35 -8.99 0.44
N LEU A 93 -1.72 -7.86 0.77
CA LEU A 93 -1.45 -6.79 -0.17
C LEU A 93 -0.03 -6.95 -0.73
N VAL A 94 0.10 -7.05 -2.06
CA VAL A 94 1.39 -7.06 -2.75
C VAL A 94 1.59 -5.73 -3.43
N VAL A 95 2.75 -5.10 -3.22
CA VAL A 95 3.07 -3.77 -3.76
C VAL A 95 4.31 -3.84 -4.64
N ILE A 96 4.19 -3.27 -5.84
CA ILE A 96 5.23 -3.13 -6.84
C ILE A 96 5.35 -1.65 -7.16
N GLU A 97 6.56 -1.10 -7.03
CA GLU A 97 6.91 0.31 -7.22
C GLU A 97 6.11 1.25 -6.31
N GLY A 98 4.89 1.62 -6.73
CA GLY A 98 3.93 2.40 -5.96
C GLY A 98 4.31 3.86 -5.74
N GLY A 99 3.29 4.71 -5.54
CA GLY A 99 3.43 6.15 -5.32
C GLY A 99 2.99 6.59 -3.91
N LEU A 100 2.71 7.88 -3.75
CA LEU A 100 2.28 8.46 -2.47
C LEU A 100 0.98 7.86 -1.94
N GLU A 101 -0.03 7.69 -2.79
CA GLU A 101 -1.29 7.02 -2.42
C GLU A 101 -1.07 5.57 -1.97
N THR A 102 -0.07 4.90 -2.56
CA THR A 102 0.32 3.55 -2.15
C THR A 102 0.90 3.55 -0.73
N ILE A 103 1.69 4.57 -0.34
CA ILE A 103 2.19 4.71 1.04
C ILE A 103 1.01 4.83 2.03
N LYS A 104 0.01 5.67 1.72
CA LYS A 104 -1.20 5.81 2.55
C LYS A 104 -1.90 4.47 2.73
N LYS A 105 -2.06 3.72 1.64
CA LYS A 105 -2.70 2.38 1.62
C LYS A 105 -1.91 1.32 2.39
N VAL A 106 -0.57 1.32 2.27
CA VAL A 106 0.30 0.43 3.06
C VAL A 106 0.15 0.74 4.54
N HIS A 107 0.22 2.02 4.91
CA HIS A 107 0.03 2.45 6.29
C HIS A 107 -1.32 2.06 6.85
N GLU A 108 -2.41 2.29 6.11
CA GLU A 108 -3.74 1.88 6.53
C GLU A 108 -3.82 0.38 6.81
N ASN A 109 -3.25 -0.45 5.92
CA ASN A 109 -3.30 -1.90 6.06
C ASN A 109 -2.43 -2.44 7.21
N VAL A 110 -1.21 -1.92 7.38
CA VAL A 110 -0.31 -2.34 8.47
C VAL A 110 -0.83 -1.86 9.83
N ILE A 111 -1.27 -0.61 9.90
CA ILE A 111 -1.62 0.04 11.18
C ILE A 111 -3.05 -0.30 11.61
N LYS A 112 -4.03 -0.20 10.71
CA LYS A 112 -5.47 -0.31 11.02
C LYS A 112 -6.04 -1.68 10.65
N ASN A 113 -5.95 -2.08 9.37
CA ASN A 113 -6.70 -3.25 8.88
C ASN A 113 -6.03 -4.59 9.21
N LYS A 114 -4.75 -4.58 9.63
CA LYS A 114 -3.98 -5.78 9.96
C LYS A 114 -3.90 -6.78 8.80
N ILE A 115 -3.88 -6.25 7.58
CA ILE A 115 -3.66 -7.04 6.36
C ILE A 115 -2.15 -7.06 6.12
N PRO A 116 -1.51 -8.26 6.06
CA PRO A 116 -0.10 -8.36 5.72
C PRO A 116 0.21 -7.68 4.38
N VAL A 117 1.27 -6.88 4.36
CA VAL A 117 1.78 -6.19 3.19
C VAL A 117 3.13 -6.78 2.80
N LEU A 118 3.27 -7.07 1.51
CA LEU A 118 4.48 -7.56 0.88
C LEU A 118 5.00 -6.50 -0.10
N LEU A 119 6.14 -5.90 0.24
CA LEU A 119 6.82 -4.90 -0.59
C LEU A 119 7.91 -5.57 -1.42
N LEU A 120 7.92 -5.35 -2.72
CA LEU A 120 8.96 -5.86 -3.61
C LEU A 120 10.09 -4.84 -3.71
N GLN A 121 11.16 -5.05 -2.95
CA GLN A 121 12.36 -4.22 -3.03
C GLN A 121 13.07 -4.44 -4.38
N GLY A 122 13.55 -3.35 -4.96
CA GLY A 122 14.20 -3.28 -6.26
C GLY A 122 13.27 -2.84 -7.41
N THR A 123 11.97 -2.71 -7.16
CA THR A 123 11.00 -2.25 -8.18
C THR A 123 10.95 -0.73 -8.33
N GLY A 124 11.65 0.04 -7.50
CA GLY A 124 11.54 1.50 -7.46
C GLY A 124 10.41 2.01 -6.56
N GLY A 125 10.07 3.29 -6.74
CA GLY A 125 8.93 3.94 -6.08
C GLY A 125 8.94 3.88 -4.55
N CYS A 126 7.75 3.75 -3.97
CA CYS A 126 7.56 3.63 -2.52
C CYS A 126 8.19 2.34 -1.96
N CYS A 127 8.23 1.23 -2.70
CA CYS A 127 8.82 -0.03 -2.22
C CYS A 127 10.29 0.14 -1.83
N ASP A 128 11.09 0.78 -2.67
CA ASP A 128 12.50 1.06 -2.39
C ASP A 128 12.68 2.08 -1.26
N LEU A 129 11.76 3.04 -1.14
CA LEU A 129 11.76 3.99 -0.03
C LEU A 129 11.53 3.27 1.31
N PHE A 130 10.48 2.44 1.41
CA PHE A 130 10.22 1.62 2.60
C PHE A 130 11.41 0.73 2.93
N ALA A 131 12.02 0.09 1.94
CA ALA A 131 13.18 -0.79 2.14
C ALA A 131 14.38 -0.02 2.70
N LYS A 132 14.71 1.15 2.13
CA LYS A 132 15.78 2.03 2.64
C LYS A 132 15.51 2.46 4.08
N CYS A 133 14.29 2.92 4.38
CA CYS A 133 13.89 3.29 5.73
C CYS A 133 14.04 2.11 6.70
N TYR A 134 13.63 0.91 6.29
CA TYR A 134 13.72 -0.31 7.08
C TYR A 134 15.18 -0.69 7.40
N HIS A 135 16.07 -0.65 6.39
CA HIS A 135 17.49 -0.95 6.58
C HIS A 135 18.16 0.05 7.51
N LEU A 136 17.93 1.36 7.29
CA LEU A 136 18.47 2.40 8.15
C LEU A 136 17.93 2.26 9.58
N TYR A 137 16.63 2.01 9.74
CA TYR A 137 16.02 1.81 11.06
C TYR A 137 16.71 0.67 11.82
N ASN A 138 16.95 -0.45 11.15
CA ASN A 138 17.64 -1.59 11.74
C ASN A 138 19.09 -1.27 12.07
N GLU A 139 19.84 -0.59 11.19
CA GLU A 139 21.22 -0.16 11.43
C GLU A 139 21.32 0.69 12.71
N TYR A 140 20.43 1.67 12.87
CA TYR A 140 20.40 2.51 14.07
C TYR A 140 19.96 1.74 15.31
N HIS A 141 18.97 0.85 15.21
CA HIS A 141 18.51 0.07 16.36
C HIS A 141 19.50 -1.01 16.81
N THR A 142 20.28 -1.61 15.90
CA THR A 142 21.35 -2.55 16.27
C THR A 142 22.46 -1.83 17.02
N ASN A 143 22.86 -0.64 16.56
CA ASN A 143 23.91 0.16 17.21
C ASN A 143 23.53 0.61 18.63
N VAL A 144 22.24 0.83 18.89
CA VAL A 144 21.73 1.20 20.23
C VAL A 144 21.59 -0.01 21.15
N LYS A 145 21.18 -1.18 20.63
CA LYS A 145 21.07 -2.41 21.45
C LYS A 145 22.42 -2.93 21.94
N SER A 146 23.52 -2.59 21.25
CA SER A 146 24.88 -2.92 21.68
C SER A 146 25.40 -2.03 22.81
N SER A 147 24.79 -0.87 23.08
CA SER A 147 25.31 0.09 24.07
C SER A 147 24.65 0.03 25.44
N ASP A 148 23.39 -0.41 25.57
CA ASP A 148 22.71 -0.43 26.89
C ASP A 148 21.75 -1.62 27.01
N GLN A 149 22.07 -2.57 27.91
CA GLN A 149 21.06 -3.47 28.47
C GLN A 149 21.31 -3.62 29.96
N THR A 150 20.57 -2.86 30.78
CA THR A 150 19.70 -3.37 31.86
C THR A 150 19.07 -2.17 32.61
N ASN A 151 17.73 -2.12 32.67
CA ASN A 151 16.90 -1.17 33.46
C ASN A 151 16.87 0.30 33.00
N GLU A 152 16.54 0.58 31.75
CA GLU A 152 16.26 1.96 31.30
C GLU A 152 14.81 2.38 31.56
N ASP A 153 14.61 3.60 32.06
CA ASP A 153 13.30 4.22 32.24
C ASP A 153 12.59 4.37 30.88
N PRO A 154 11.27 4.05 30.77
CA PRO A 154 10.44 4.36 29.61
C PRO A 154 10.65 5.76 29.01
N SER A 155 10.94 6.78 29.83
CA SER A 155 11.22 8.15 29.36
C SER A 155 12.49 8.22 28.49
N THR A 156 13.56 7.56 28.92
CA THR A 156 14.86 7.50 28.23
C THR A 156 14.76 6.69 26.93
N ILE A 157 13.98 5.61 26.92
CA ILE A 157 13.73 4.80 25.71
C ILE A 157 12.99 5.65 24.66
N LYS A 158 11.99 6.43 25.09
CA LYS A 158 11.24 7.31 24.20
C LYS A 158 12.14 8.39 23.59
N GLU A 159 13.00 9.03 24.39
CA GLU A 159 13.97 10.01 23.89
C GLU A 159 14.95 9.40 22.88
N LYS A 160 15.46 8.20 23.14
CA LYS A 160 16.33 7.48 22.21
C LYS A 160 15.60 7.19 20.88
N ASN A 161 14.35 6.76 20.93
CA ASN A 161 13.56 6.50 19.72
C ASN A 161 13.32 7.77 18.90
N GLU A 162 13.01 8.90 19.54
CA GLU A 162 12.86 10.19 18.84
C GLU A 162 14.18 10.66 18.21
N GLN A 163 15.32 10.43 18.88
CA GLN A 163 16.63 10.73 18.28
C GLN A 163 16.92 9.85 17.06
N ILE A 164 16.58 8.56 17.10
CA ILE A 164 16.73 7.65 15.96
C ILE A 164 15.85 8.13 14.80
N LYS A 165 14.59 8.45 15.08
CA LYS A 165 13.62 8.95 14.12
C LYS A 165 14.11 10.23 13.44
N SER A 166 14.64 11.19 14.20
CA SER A 166 15.22 12.43 13.66
C SER A 166 16.40 12.17 12.71
N LYS A 167 17.35 11.30 13.11
CA LYS A 167 18.49 10.89 12.27
C LYS A 167 18.06 10.18 10.99
N LEU A 168 17.01 9.35 11.07
CA LEU A 168 16.44 8.66 9.91
C LEU A 168 15.86 9.65 8.91
N ARG A 169 15.09 10.63 9.40
CA ARG A 169 14.48 11.68 8.58
C ARG A 169 15.54 12.46 7.80
N GLU A 170 16.59 12.90 8.49
CA GLU A 170 17.72 13.62 7.88
C GLU A 170 18.42 12.78 6.79
N LYS A 171 18.72 11.50 7.08
CA LYS A 171 19.38 10.62 6.10
C LYS A 171 18.53 10.38 4.86
N LEU A 172 17.22 10.24 5.02
CA LEU A 172 16.31 10.04 3.88
C LEU A 172 16.21 11.29 3.01
N GLU A 173 16.16 12.47 3.62
CA GLU A 173 16.18 13.75 2.88
C GLU A 173 17.46 13.91 2.06
N ILE A 174 18.61 13.49 2.59
CA ILE A 174 19.88 13.47 1.83
C ILE A 174 19.82 12.49 0.65
N ILE A 175 19.21 11.32 0.84
CA ILE A 175 19.09 10.30 -0.22
C ILE A 175 18.16 10.78 -1.33
N ASP A 176 17.02 11.38 -0.98
CA ASP A 176 16.05 11.92 -1.95
C ASP A 176 16.67 13.01 -2.81
N ASN A 177 17.32 14.00 -2.20
CA ASN A 177 18.02 15.08 -2.91
C ASN A 177 19.11 14.56 -3.86
N LYS A 178 19.75 13.43 -3.55
CA LYS A 178 20.75 12.80 -4.42
C LYS A 178 20.15 12.06 -5.60
N LEU A 179 18.97 11.48 -5.42
CA LEU A 179 18.28 10.71 -6.47
C LEU A 179 17.49 11.63 -7.41
N ASN A 180 16.97 12.74 -6.90
CA ASN A 180 16.17 13.71 -7.65
C ASN A 180 16.65 15.15 -7.29
N PRO A 181 17.72 15.65 -7.93
CA PRO A 181 18.23 16.99 -7.65
C PRO A 181 17.19 18.05 -8.04
N GLY A 182 16.51 18.61 -7.03
CA GLY A 182 15.45 19.62 -7.19
C GLY A 182 14.08 19.20 -6.64
N SER A 183 13.86 17.93 -6.29
CA SER A 183 12.74 17.56 -5.44
C SER A 183 13.15 17.79 -4.00
N THR A 184 12.68 18.87 -3.39
CA THR A 184 12.63 18.89 -1.93
C THR A 184 11.60 17.85 -1.52
N MET A 185 12.00 16.87 -0.73
CA MET A 185 11.05 15.96 -0.10
C MET A 185 9.97 16.77 0.65
N ASN A 186 10.26 17.98 1.14
CA ASN A 186 9.25 18.89 1.69
C ASN A 186 8.16 19.32 0.67
N SER A 187 8.45 19.42 -0.63
CA SER A 187 7.45 19.77 -1.66
C SER A 187 6.56 18.59 -2.08
N SER A 188 7.02 17.35 -1.92
CA SER A 188 6.28 16.12 -2.28
C SER A 188 5.71 15.39 -1.06
N ILE A 189 6.28 15.58 0.13
CA ILE A 189 5.78 15.11 1.41
C ILE A 189 4.61 15.98 1.86
N GLU A 190 4.64 17.30 1.66
CA GLU A 190 3.58 18.19 2.18
C GLU A 190 2.47 18.54 1.18
N GLN A 191 2.28 17.79 0.07
CA GLN A 191 1.25 18.14 -0.93
C GLN A 191 -0.17 18.24 -0.33
N ASP A 192 -0.44 17.51 0.77
CA ASP A 192 -1.71 17.52 1.50
C ASP A 192 -1.55 17.83 3.01
N GLY A 193 -0.37 18.29 3.46
CA GLY A 193 -0.03 18.37 4.89
C GLY A 193 0.16 17.01 5.58
N ILE A 194 0.36 15.94 4.80
CA ILE A 194 0.54 14.57 5.29
C ILE A 194 2.03 14.25 5.41
N ASP A 195 2.54 14.01 6.61
CA ASP A 195 3.93 13.55 6.75
C ASP A 195 4.05 12.06 6.36
N TYR A 196 4.41 11.79 5.10
CA TYR A 196 4.62 10.43 4.60
C TYR A 196 5.78 9.70 5.27
N PHE A 197 6.78 10.43 5.79
CA PHE A 197 7.83 9.80 6.58
C PHE A 197 7.26 9.21 7.87
N GLU A 198 6.35 9.92 8.54
CA GLU A 198 5.63 9.40 9.72
C GLU A 198 4.85 8.13 9.40
N LEU A 199 4.16 8.10 8.25
CA LEU A 199 3.42 6.92 7.80
C LEU A 199 4.36 5.71 7.61
N ILE A 200 5.49 5.92 6.91
CA ILE A 200 6.48 4.86 6.67
C ILE A 200 7.10 4.38 7.99
N TYR A 201 7.51 5.32 8.84
CA TYR A 201 8.15 5.04 10.11
C TYR A 201 7.23 4.20 11.02
N ALA A 202 5.94 4.58 11.14
CA ALA A 202 4.95 3.83 11.90
C ALA A 202 4.78 2.39 11.40
N CYS A 203 4.85 2.17 10.08
CA CYS A 203 4.79 0.82 9.51
C CYS A 203 6.01 -0.02 9.90
N ILE A 204 7.21 0.56 9.85
CA ILE A 204 8.47 -0.12 10.17
C ILE A 204 8.58 -0.46 11.65
N GLU A 205 8.06 0.40 12.54
CA GLU A 205 7.97 0.08 13.97
C GLU A 205 7.11 -1.18 14.21
N ARG A 206 6.08 -1.39 13.38
CA ARG A 206 5.18 -2.56 13.46
C ARG A 206 5.53 -3.71 12.50
N ARG A 207 6.75 -3.72 11.96
CA ARG A 207 7.18 -4.64 10.89
C ARG A 207 6.94 -6.12 11.17
N ASN A 208 7.12 -6.57 12.41
CA ASN A 208 7.15 -8.00 12.76
C ASN A 208 5.80 -8.73 12.69
N MET A 209 4.71 -8.07 12.31
CA MET A 209 3.40 -8.74 12.18
C MET A 209 2.75 -8.56 10.81
N PHE A 210 3.00 -7.44 10.10
CA PHE A 210 2.21 -7.09 8.91
C PHE A 210 3.00 -6.42 7.78
N LEU A 211 4.32 -6.25 7.89
CA LEU A 211 5.14 -5.63 6.82
C LEU A 211 6.34 -6.51 6.49
N ASN A 212 6.37 -7.05 5.28
CA ASN A 212 7.41 -7.94 4.78
C ASN A 212 8.01 -7.41 3.47
N PHE A 213 9.25 -7.80 3.20
CA PHE A 213 10.01 -7.39 2.03
C PHE A 213 10.50 -8.62 1.27
N ILE A 214 10.43 -8.56 -0.07
CA ILE A 214 11.12 -9.49 -0.98
C ILE A 214 12.13 -8.67 -1.78
N ASP A 215 13.40 -9.07 -1.73
CA ASP A 215 14.44 -8.46 -2.56
C ASP A 215 14.52 -9.18 -3.91
N LEU A 216 14.14 -8.48 -4.98
CA LEU A 216 14.20 -9.01 -6.35
C LEU A 216 15.62 -9.12 -6.89
N LYS A 217 16.61 -8.43 -6.31
CA LYS A 217 18.02 -8.54 -6.75
C LYS A 217 18.74 -9.75 -6.14
N ALA A 218 18.13 -10.39 -5.14
CA ALA A 218 18.66 -11.58 -4.49
C ALA A 218 18.24 -12.90 -5.19
N HIS A 219 17.41 -12.82 -6.23
CA HIS A 219 16.87 -13.95 -7.01
C HIS A 219 17.20 -13.80 -8.49
#